data_AF-A0A7S4Q767-F1
#
_entry.id   AF-A0A7S4Q767-F1
#
_cell.length_a   1.000
_cell.length_b   1.000
_cell.length_c   1.000
_cell.angle_alpha   90.00
_cell.angle_beta   90.00
_cell.angle_gamma   90.00
#
_symmetry.space_group_name_H-M   'P 1'
#
loop_
_entity.id
_entity.type
_entity.pdbx_description
1 polymer ?
#
loop_
_entity_poly.entity_id
_entity_poly.type
_entity_poly.pdbx_seq_one_letter_code
_entity_poly.pdbx_strand_id
1 'polypeptide(L)'
;QGARHPPPFHQSAAMSPAMAATRTVRTSLSRMALASWQRHFCQGKALPARRLINPTYLVHFGNVVALAALSQSDMLNLRCLLVVSTTCGISYNLLQPTPLISPAMWGCAFLSLHTYMIVMLLREREQLTLSTDEELVYEKAFFPFGFTPRHFLDLLESAGSRWCSWQAGQYALKKGDPMTEVQYLFEGEVEVLSFTGDLLHKAKPGKGGWLGEFFDPNQALDHWDLPRKSPVSFRCCSERCQTLALNRSALHRALKGAPTLEQAATRAAVSDVWGKVHKLVPDMRRSAYRSMLEVALIDGEVDPAERSMLLQYRQRHKIDEGVHAEVLRDLGWTVEDFAAGRKGASDEDHDADGE
;
A
#
# COMPACT_ATOMS: atom_id res chain seq x y z
N GLN A 1 -12.36 -59.68 21.72
CA GLN A 1 -13.75 -60.21 21.65
C GLN A 1 -14.68 -59.13 22.18
N GLY A 2 -15.64 -58.66 21.37
CA GLY A 2 -16.56 -57.61 21.78
C GLY A 2 -17.04 -56.73 20.63
N ALA A 3 -17.58 -57.36 19.58
CA ALA A 3 -18.37 -56.65 18.58
C ALA A 3 -19.66 -56.14 19.22
N ARG A 4 -19.92 -54.83 19.16
CA ARG A 4 -21.23 -54.25 19.49
C ARG A 4 -21.89 -53.75 18.21
N HIS A 5 -22.81 -54.56 17.70
CA HIS A 5 -23.86 -54.10 16.79
C HIS A 5 -24.79 -53.10 17.52
N PRO A 6 -25.22 -52.01 16.87
CA PRO A 6 -26.41 -51.30 17.30
C PRO A 6 -27.70 -51.99 16.79
N PRO A 7 -28.80 -51.95 17.56
CA PRO A 7 -30.08 -52.58 17.24
C PRO A 7 -30.95 -51.76 16.24
N PRO A 8 -32.00 -52.36 15.65
CA PRO A 8 -32.76 -51.78 14.55
C PRO A 8 -33.82 -50.79 15.04
N PHE A 9 -33.93 -49.65 14.37
CA PHE A 9 -35.03 -48.70 14.56
C PHE A 9 -36.24 -49.13 13.72
N HIS A 10 -37.27 -49.62 14.41
CA HIS A 10 -38.62 -49.76 13.85
C HIS A 10 -39.30 -48.39 13.79
N GLN A 11 -39.83 -48.08 12.61
CA GLN A 11 -40.80 -47.01 12.37
C GLN A 11 -42.10 -47.29 13.11
N SER A 12 -42.61 -46.31 13.86
CA SER A 12 -44.04 -46.11 14.05
C SER A 12 -44.34 -44.62 14.00
N ALA A 13 -45.25 -44.28 13.10
CA ALA A 13 -45.67 -42.94 12.76
C ALA A 13 -46.69 -42.42 13.78
N ALA A 14 -46.42 -41.23 14.32
CA ALA A 14 -47.44 -40.39 14.91
C ALA A 14 -47.39 -39.03 14.19
N MET A 15 -48.21 -38.92 13.13
CA MET A 15 -48.46 -37.66 12.43
C MET A 15 -49.26 -36.72 13.34
N SER A 16 -48.66 -35.58 13.67
CA SER A 16 -49.33 -34.46 14.33
C SER A 16 -50.23 -33.69 13.34
N PRO A 17 -51.45 -33.28 13.72
CA PRO A 17 -52.44 -32.65 12.84
C PRO A 17 -52.13 -31.15 12.66
N ALA A 18 -51.12 -30.83 11.85
CA ALA A 18 -50.79 -29.44 11.51
C ALA A 18 -50.43 -29.23 10.03
N MET A 19 -50.82 -30.17 9.16
CA MET A 19 -50.57 -30.12 7.71
C MET A 19 -51.83 -30.25 6.83
N ALA A 20 -52.99 -29.82 7.34
CA ALA A 20 -54.22 -29.72 6.55
C ALA A 20 -54.64 -28.26 6.24
N ALA A 21 -54.07 -27.26 6.92
CA ALA A 21 -54.49 -25.85 6.76
C ALA A 21 -53.55 -25.00 5.87
N THR A 22 -52.40 -25.53 5.44
CA THR A 22 -51.39 -24.80 4.65
C THR A 22 -51.37 -25.15 3.16
N ARG A 23 -52.22 -26.08 2.71
CA ARG A 23 -52.34 -26.45 1.28
C ARG A 23 -53.43 -25.69 0.51
N THR A 24 -54.35 -25.03 1.21
CA THR A 24 -55.49 -24.33 0.59
C THR A 24 -55.27 -22.83 0.39
N VAL A 25 -54.29 -22.23 1.07
CA VAL A 25 -53.98 -20.80 0.94
C VAL A 25 -52.90 -20.52 -0.13
N ARG A 26 -52.06 -21.51 -0.47
CA ARG A 26 -50.96 -21.32 -1.44
C ARG A 26 -51.36 -21.46 -2.92
N THR A 27 -52.56 -21.98 -3.20
CA THR A 27 -53.06 -22.19 -4.57
C THR A 27 -54.04 -21.10 -5.05
N SER A 28 -54.59 -20.29 -4.13
CA SER A 28 -55.50 -19.20 -4.48
C SER A 28 -54.75 -17.88 -4.78
N LEU A 29 -53.78 -17.52 -3.93
CA LEU A 29 -52.99 -16.29 -4.10
C LEU A 29 -52.04 -16.33 -5.33
N SER A 30 -51.56 -17.51 -5.71
CA SER A 30 -50.71 -17.71 -6.90
C SER A 30 -51.49 -17.62 -8.21
N ARG A 31 -52.76 -18.06 -8.24
CA ARG A 31 -53.63 -17.95 -9.42
C ARG A 31 -54.26 -16.57 -9.58
N MET A 32 -54.62 -15.89 -8.49
CA MET A 32 -55.14 -14.53 -8.55
C MET A 32 -54.07 -13.50 -8.90
N ALA A 33 -52.84 -13.65 -8.39
CA ALA A 33 -51.72 -12.80 -8.78
C ALA A 33 -51.39 -12.98 -10.27
N LEU A 34 -51.24 -14.22 -10.77
CA LEU A 34 -50.99 -14.46 -12.21
C LEU A 34 -52.12 -13.97 -13.12
N ALA A 35 -53.38 -14.19 -12.73
CA ALA A 35 -54.55 -13.83 -13.56
C ALA A 35 -54.88 -12.33 -13.52
N SER A 36 -54.48 -11.61 -12.46
CA SER A 36 -54.53 -10.14 -12.41
C SER A 36 -53.36 -9.52 -13.18
N TRP A 37 -52.19 -10.16 -13.14
CA TRP A 37 -51.01 -9.73 -13.90
C TRP A 37 -51.19 -9.90 -15.42
N GLN A 38 -51.76 -11.04 -15.86
CA GLN A 38 -52.08 -11.28 -17.27
C GLN A 38 -53.14 -10.32 -17.83
N ARG A 39 -54.09 -9.86 -17.01
CA ARG A 39 -55.17 -8.97 -17.48
C ARG A 39 -54.75 -7.51 -17.61
N HIS A 40 -53.76 -7.05 -16.85
CA HIS A 40 -53.21 -5.69 -17.02
C HIS A 40 -52.19 -5.58 -18.16
N PHE A 41 -51.55 -6.67 -18.59
CA PHE A 41 -50.51 -6.65 -19.62
C PHE A 41 -50.99 -6.75 -21.07
N CYS A 42 -52.25 -7.11 -21.31
CA CYS A 42 -52.78 -7.34 -22.67
C CYS A 42 -53.50 -6.15 -23.31
N GLN A 43 -53.44 -4.94 -22.74
CA GLN A 43 -54.08 -3.73 -23.33
C GLN A 43 -53.04 -2.72 -23.84
N GLY A 44 -52.04 -3.18 -24.59
CA GLY A 44 -51.25 -2.29 -25.44
C GLY A 44 -51.97 -2.06 -26.76
N LYS A 45 -52.71 -0.95 -26.90
CA LYS A 45 -53.22 -0.53 -28.21
C LYS A 45 -52.04 -0.22 -29.14
N ALA A 46 -51.95 -0.95 -30.25
CA ALA A 46 -50.93 -0.75 -31.27
C ALA A 46 -51.06 0.66 -31.88
N LEU A 47 -49.97 1.43 -31.84
CA LEU A 47 -49.84 2.67 -32.62
C LEU A 47 -49.59 2.30 -34.09
N PRO A 48 -50.15 3.03 -35.07
CA PRO A 48 -49.95 2.75 -36.48
C PRO A 48 -48.51 3.13 -36.89
N ALA A 49 -47.63 2.13 -36.96
CA ALA A 49 -46.25 2.31 -37.37
C ALA A 49 -46.15 2.54 -38.89
N ARG A 50 -45.72 3.75 -39.29
CA ARG A 50 -45.18 3.99 -40.64
C ARG A 50 -44.00 3.06 -40.87
N ARG A 51 -44.14 2.14 -41.85
CA ARG A 51 -43.10 1.23 -42.32
C ARG A 51 -41.93 2.02 -42.91
N LEU A 52 -40.78 2.02 -42.25
CA LEU A 52 -39.52 2.45 -42.88
C LEU A 52 -38.42 1.37 -42.80
N ILE A 53 -38.51 0.37 -41.93
CA ILE A 53 -37.48 -0.69 -41.81
C ILE A 53 -38.17 -2.04 -41.54
N ASN A 54 -37.81 -3.07 -42.31
CA ASN A 54 -38.29 -4.45 -42.06
C ASN A 54 -37.60 -4.98 -40.78
N PRO A 55 -38.33 -5.27 -39.69
CA PRO A 55 -37.75 -5.70 -38.41
C PRO A 55 -36.86 -6.94 -38.54
N THR A 56 -37.07 -7.77 -39.55
CA THR A 56 -36.28 -8.97 -39.82
C THR A 56 -34.79 -8.67 -40.06
N TYR A 57 -34.43 -7.50 -40.60
CA TYR A 57 -33.02 -7.13 -40.75
C TYR A 57 -32.33 -6.87 -39.40
N LEU A 58 -33.07 -6.37 -38.40
CA LEU A 58 -32.52 -6.10 -37.06
C LEU A 58 -32.09 -7.39 -36.37
N VAL A 59 -32.89 -8.46 -36.48
CA VAL A 59 -32.55 -9.74 -35.83
C VAL A 59 -31.38 -10.44 -36.53
N HIS A 60 -31.30 -10.40 -37.86
CA HIS A 60 -30.16 -10.97 -38.58
C HIS A 60 -28.87 -10.21 -38.28
N PHE A 61 -28.91 -8.88 -38.29
CA PHE A 61 -27.77 -8.05 -37.91
C PHE A 61 -27.32 -8.33 -36.47
N GLY A 62 -28.26 -8.34 -35.52
CA GLY A 62 -27.98 -8.65 -34.11
C GLY A 62 -27.34 -10.02 -33.92
N ASN A 63 -27.78 -11.04 -34.66
CA ASN A 63 -27.22 -12.40 -34.61
C ASN A 63 -25.81 -12.46 -35.21
N VAL A 64 -25.53 -11.76 -36.31
CA VAL A 64 -24.17 -11.66 -36.87
C VAL A 64 -23.23 -10.99 -35.88
N VAL A 65 -23.67 -9.91 -35.23
CA VAL A 65 -22.88 -9.24 -34.17
C VAL A 65 -22.65 -10.17 -32.97
N ALA A 66 -23.64 -10.99 -32.59
CA ALA A 66 -23.46 -11.99 -31.52
C ALA A 66 -22.39 -13.03 -31.88
N LEU A 67 -22.39 -13.54 -33.11
CA LEU A 67 -21.35 -14.46 -33.59
C LEU A 67 -19.97 -13.82 -33.59
N ALA A 68 -19.87 -12.55 -34.01
CA ALA A 68 -18.63 -11.79 -33.94
C ALA A 68 -18.14 -11.61 -32.48
N ALA A 69 -19.07 -11.44 -31.53
CA ALA A 69 -18.76 -11.35 -30.10
C ALA A 69 -18.15 -12.65 -29.55
N LEU A 70 -18.65 -13.81 -29.97
CA LEU A 70 -18.11 -15.12 -29.57
C LEU A 70 -16.69 -15.37 -30.10
N SER A 71 -16.29 -14.66 -31.15
CA SER A 71 -14.95 -14.73 -31.73
C SER A 71 -13.96 -13.74 -31.10
N GLN A 72 -14.36 -12.91 -30.12
CA GLN A 72 -13.47 -11.94 -29.49
C GLN A 72 -12.63 -12.55 -28.36
N SER A 73 -11.34 -12.22 -28.34
CA SER A 73 -10.43 -12.56 -27.22
C SER A 73 -10.40 -11.48 -26.14
N ASP A 74 -10.61 -10.20 -26.50
CA ASP A 74 -10.67 -9.11 -25.51
C ASP A 74 -12.05 -9.08 -24.83
N MET A 75 -12.02 -9.11 -23.49
CA MET A 75 -13.23 -9.07 -22.67
C MET A 75 -14.01 -7.76 -22.85
N LEU A 76 -13.36 -6.63 -23.16
CA LEU A 76 -14.07 -5.36 -23.41
C LEU A 76 -14.81 -5.38 -24.75
N ASN A 77 -14.16 -5.80 -25.82
CA ASN A 77 -14.76 -5.90 -27.16
C ASN A 77 -15.94 -6.88 -27.17
N LEU A 78 -15.78 -8.03 -26.49
CA LEU A 78 -16.86 -9.01 -26.31
C LEU A 78 -18.11 -8.37 -25.69
N ARG A 79 -17.95 -7.60 -24.61
CA ARG A 79 -19.09 -6.99 -23.91
C ARG A 79 -19.76 -5.90 -24.75
N CYS A 80 -18.99 -5.08 -25.46
CA CYS A 80 -19.53 -4.05 -26.35
C CYS A 80 -20.37 -4.65 -27.49
N LEU A 81 -19.89 -5.71 -28.12
CA LEU A 81 -20.64 -6.39 -29.20
C LEU A 81 -21.91 -7.06 -28.66
N LEU A 82 -21.88 -7.64 -27.46
CA LEU A 82 -23.09 -8.18 -26.82
C LEU A 82 -24.12 -7.10 -26.50
N VAL A 83 -23.70 -5.90 -26.10
CA VAL A 83 -24.60 -4.74 -25.93
C VAL A 83 -25.30 -4.38 -27.24
N VAL A 84 -24.56 -4.30 -28.35
CA VAL A 84 -25.14 -3.98 -29.67
C VAL A 84 -26.12 -5.08 -30.12
N SER A 85 -25.72 -6.35 -29.98
CA SER A 85 -26.56 -7.50 -30.34
C SER A 85 -27.85 -7.55 -29.51
N THR A 86 -27.76 -7.41 -28.19
CA THR A 86 -28.94 -7.42 -27.29
C THR A 86 -29.87 -6.25 -27.57
N THR A 87 -29.34 -5.06 -27.87
CA THR A 87 -30.15 -3.88 -28.26
C THR A 87 -30.95 -4.14 -29.54
N CYS A 88 -30.34 -4.80 -30.54
CA CYS A 88 -31.03 -5.20 -31.77
C CYS A 88 -32.12 -6.23 -31.50
N GLY A 89 -31.87 -7.21 -30.62
CA GLY A 89 -32.84 -8.22 -30.21
C GLY A 89 -34.03 -7.64 -29.43
N ILE A 90 -33.80 -6.69 -28.52
CA ILE A 90 -34.86 -5.95 -27.81
C ILE A 90 -35.72 -5.18 -28.81
N SER A 91 -35.08 -4.44 -29.71
CA SER A 91 -35.76 -3.64 -30.74
C SER A 91 -36.64 -4.51 -31.63
N TYR A 92 -36.13 -5.67 -32.08
CA TYR A 92 -36.90 -6.64 -32.85
C TYR A 92 -38.14 -7.14 -32.09
N ASN A 93 -37.99 -7.54 -30.82
CA ASN A 93 -39.09 -8.10 -30.02
C ASN A 93 -40.20 -7.07 -29.74
N LEU A 94 -39.86 -5.78 -29.65
CA LEU A 94 -40.82 -4.69 -29.44
C LEU A 94 -41.51 -4.23 -30.73
N LEU A 95 -40.84 -4.34 -31.89
CA LEU A 95 -41.38 -3.93 -33.19
C LEU A 95 -42.27 -5.00 -33.86
N GLN A 96 -42.41 -6.18 -33.26
CA GLN A 96 -43.34 -7.20 -33.73
C GLN A 96 -44.80 -6.71 -33.65
N PRO A 97 -45.69 -7.15 -34.57
CA PRO A 97 -47.12 -6.79 -34.55
C PRO A 97 -47.79 -7.10 -33.21
N THR A 98 -47.36 -8.20 -32.58
CA THR A 98 -47.65 -8.52 -31.18
C THR A 98 -46.34 -8.44 -30.40
N PRO A 99 -46.12 -7.39 -29.57
CA PRO A 99 -44.84 -7.19 -28.91
C PRO A 99 -44.56 -8.32 -27.92
N LEU A 100 -43.38 -8.92 -28.04
CA LEU A 100 -42.91 -9.99 -27.16
C LEU A 100 -42.21 -9.37 -25.95
N ILE A 101 -43.00 -8.99 -24.94
CA ILE A 101 -42.50 -8.25 -23.78
C ILE A 101 -41.58 -9.12 -22.90
N SER A 102 -41.88 -10.41 -22.71
CA SER A 102 -41.05 -11.26 -21.85
C SER A 102 -39.60 -11.39 -22.35
N PRO A 103 -39.35 -11.70 -23.64
CA PRO A 103 -38.00 -11.66 -24.20
C PRO A 103 -37.35 -10.28 -24.14
N ALA A 104 -38.10 -9.20 -24.38
CA ALA A 104 -37.58 -7.84 -24.33
C ALA A 104 -37.10 -7.47 -22.91
N MET A 105 -37.85 -7.83 -21.86
CA MET A 105 -37.45 -7.57 -20.47
C MET A 105 -36.16 -8.30 -20.09
N TRP A 106 -36.03 -9.58 -20.47
CA TRP A 106 -34.77 -10.31 -20.25
C TRP A 106 -33.61 -9.71 -21.03
N GLY A 107 -33.85 -9.23 -22.25
CA GLY A 107 -32.88 -8.45 -23.02
C GLY A 107 -32.39 -7.22 -22.25
N CYS A 108 -33.29 -6.44 -21.63
CA CYS A 108 -32.91 -5.29 -20.81
C CYS A 108 -32.06 -5.68 -19.60
N ALA A 109 -32.34 -6.82 -18.95
CA ALA A 109 -31.53 -7.33 -17.85
C ALA A 109 -30.10 -7.69 -18.29
N PHE A 110 -29.96 -8.39 -19.42
CA PHE A 110 -28.65 -8.72 -19.99
C PHE A 110 -27.89 -7.47 -20.44
N LEU A 111 -28.58 -6.52 -21.08
CA LEU A 111 -28.02 -5.23 -21.48
C LEU A 111 -27.46 -4.46 -20.27
N SER A 112 -28.20 -4.44 -19.16
CA SER A 112 -27.78 -3.80 -17.91
C SER A 112 -26.52 -4.46 -17.33
N LEU A 113 -26.49 -5.80 -17.30
CA LEU A 113 -25.34 -6.56 -16.81
C LEU A 113 -24.09 -6.31 -17.67
N HIS A 114 -24.21 -6.37 -19.00
CA HIS A 114 -23.08 -6.11 -19.89
C HIS A 114 -22.58 -4.67 -19.77
N THR A 115 -23.49 -3.70 -19.65
CA THR A 115 -23.13 -2.29 -19.42
C THR A 115 -22.38 -2.11 -18.10
N TYR A 116 -22.84 -2.74 -17.01
CA TYR A 116 -22.14 -2.73 -15.73
C TYR A 116 -20.71 -3.27 -15.84
N MET A 117 -20.53 -4.41 -16.51
CA MET A 117 -19.19 -4.99 -16.72
C MET A 117 -18.28 -4.09 -17.57
N ILE A 118 -18.82 -3.43 -18.60
CA ILE A 118 -18.06 -2.46 -19.40
C ILE A 118 -17.60 -1.29 -18.53
N VAL A 119 -18.50 -0.72 -17.72
CA VAL A 119 -18.17 0.40 -16.83
C VAL A 119 -17.09 0.00 -15.81
N MET A 120 -17.19 -1.20 -15.23
CA MET A 120 -16.17 -1.73 -14.32
C MET A 120 -14.81 -1.85 -15.01
N LEU A 121 -14.76 -2.46 -16.20
CA LEU A 121 -13.52 -2.62 -16.97
C LEU A 121 -12.94 -1.29 -17.46
N LEU A 122 -13.78 -0.33 -17.84
CA LEU A 122 -13.32 1.01 -18.24
C LEU A 122 -12.77 1.78 -17.04
N ARG A 123 -13.38 1.65 -15.86
CA ARG A 123 -12.83 2.20 -14.62
C ARG A 123 -11.50 1.56 -14.24
N GLU A 124 -11.33 0.26 -14.50
CA GLU A 124 -10.05 -0.44 -14.29
C GLU A 124 -8.99 -0.05 -15.33
N ARG A 125 -9.40 0.28 -16.57
CA ARG A 125 -8.53 0.69 -17.68
C ARG A 125 -8.21 2.18 -17.73
N GLU A 126 -8.84 3.00 -16.90
CA GLU A 126 -8.46 4.41 -16.77
C GLU A 126 -7.00 4.46 -16.31
N GLN A 127 -6.10 4.60 -17.29
CA GLN A 127 -4.67 4.70 -17.08
C GLN A 127 -4.45 6.01 -16.35
N LEU A 128 -4.41 5.93 -15.03
CA LEU A 128 -4.04 7.05 -14.19
C LEU A 128 -2.58 7.36 -14.54
N THR A 129 -2.38 8.39 -15.37
CA THR A 129 -1.06 8.87 -15.75
C THR A 129 -0.45 9.52 -14.52
N LEU A 130 0.42 8.80 -13.84
CA LEU A 130 1.24 9.36 -12.78
C LEU A 130 2.20 10.37 -13.41
N SER A 131 2.35 11.53 -12.77
CA SER A 131 3.47 12.42 -13.05
C SER A 131 4.79 11.72 -12.71
N THR A 132 5.91 12.24 -13.22
CA THR A 132 7.24 11.65 -12.98
C THR A 132 7.56 11.55 -11.48
N ASP A 133 7.22 12.57 -10.69
CA ASP A 133 7.45 12.56 -9.23
C ASP A 133 6.54 11.55 -8.53
N GLU A 134 5.27 11.45 -8.95
CA GLU A 134 4.32 10.45 -8.47
C GLU A 134 4.78 9.02 -8.77
N GLU A 135 5.26 8.77 -9.98
CA GLU A 135 5.79 7.49 -10.40
C GLU A 135 7.01 7.10 -9.55
N LEU A 136 7.97 8.02 -9.38
CA LEU A 136 9.15 7.78 -8.55
C LEU A 136 8.81 7.44 -7.10
N VAL A 137 7.85 8.15 -6.49
CA VAL A 137 7.41 7.85 -5.12
C VAL A 137 6.66 6.53 -5.08
N TYR A 138 5.75 6.31 -6.02
CA TYR A 138 4.97 5.08 -6.10
C TYR A 138 5.89 3.86 -6.22
N GLU A 139 6.83 3.86 -7.16
CA GLU A 139 7.77 2.77 -7.40
C GLU A 139 8.66 2.45 -6.19
N LYS A 140 9.11 3.48 -5.47
CA LYS A 140 10.05 3.29 -4.35
C LYS A 140 9.37 3.01 -3.00
N ALA A 141 8.25 3.67 -2.72
CA ALA A 141 7.64 3.69 -1.39
C ALA A 141 6.38 2.83 -1.27
N PHE A 142 5.69 2.52 -2.37
CA PHE A 142 4.36 1.89 -2.33
C PHE A 142 4.31 0.58 -3.14
N PHE A 143 4.68 0.60 -4.42
CA PHE A 143 4.62 -0.55 -5.32
C PHE A 143 5.26 -1.84 -4.75
N PRO A 144 6.45 -1.83 -4.12
CA PRO A 144 7.09 -3.05 -3.62
C PRO A 144 6.32 -3.76 -2.51
N PHE A 145 5.34 -3.07 -1.90
CA PHE A 145 4.59 -3.56 -0.75
C PHE A 145 3.16 -3.98 -1.10
N GLY A 146 2.76 -3.86 -2.38
CA GLY A 146 1.47 -4.33 -2.89
C GLY A 146 0.39 -3.26 -3.00
N PHE A 147 0.76 -1.98 -2.97
CA PHE A 147 -0.16 -0.91 -3.34
C PHE A 147 -0.38 -0.91 -4.86
N THR A 148 -1.62 -0.67 -5.30
CA THR A 148 -1.93 -0.42 -6.71
C THR A 148 -1.79 1.08 -7.02
N PRO A 149 -1.65 1.50 -8.30
CA PRO A 149 -1.55 2.92 -8.64
C PRO A 149 -2.79 3.71 -8.17
N ARG A 150 -3.97 3.09 -8.25
CA ARG A 150 -5.22 3.69 -7.78
C ARG A 150 -5.25 3.85 -6.26
N HIS A 151 -4.83 2.84 -5.50
CA HIS A 151 -4.69 2.97 -4.05
C HIS A 151 -3.74 4.11 -3.68
N PHE A 152 -2.63 4.24 -4.40
CA PHE A 152 -1.68 5.32 -4.18
C PHE A 152 -2.31 6.70 -4.43
N LEU A 153 -3.01 6.89 -5.54
CA LEU A 153 -3.67 8.16 -5.85
C LEU A 153 -4.82 8.48 -4.88
N ASP A 154 -5.64 7.49 -4.55
CA ASP A 154 -6.69 7.63 -3.53
C ASP A 154 -6.08 8.02 -2.16
N LEU A 155 -4.89 7.50 -1.84
CA LEU A 155 -4.13 7.90 -0.64
C LEU A 155 -3.59 9.32 -0.75
N LEU A 156 -3.06 9.74 -1.90
CA LEU A 156 -2.59 11.11 -2.10
C LEU A 156 -3.73 12.12 -1.94
N GLU A 157 -4.92 11.79 -2.45
CA GLU A 157 -6.11 12.62 -2.34
C GLU A 157 -6.62 12.64 -0.90
N SER A 158 -6.87 11.47 -0.31
CA SER A 158 -7.44 11.37 1.05
C SER A 158 -6.51 11.89 2.15
N ALA A 159 -5.19 11.72 2.00
CA ALA A 159 -4.21 12.22 2.96
C ALA A 159 -3.78 13.67 2.71
N GLY A 160 -4.34 14.36 1.70
CA GLY A 160 -4.00 15.76 1.39
C GLY A 160 -2.52 15.94 1.04
N SER A 161 -2.08 15.29 -0.03
CA SER A 161 -0.66 15.28 -0.42
C SER A 161 -0.11 16.67 -0.77
N ARG A 162 1.15 16.90 -0.39
CA ARG A 162 1.88 18.15 -0.68
C ARG A 162 3.31 17.85 -1.10
N TRP A 163 3.64 18.22 -2.33
CA TRP A 163 4.98 18.10 -2.89
C TRP A 163 5.85 19.27 -2.45
N CYS A 164 6.96 18.98 -1.77
CA CYS A 164 7.82 20.00 -1.16
C CYS A 164 9.23 19.93 -1.73
N SER A 165 9.85 21.10 -1.90
CA SER A 165 11.24 21.25 -2.30
C SER A 165 12.00 22.04 -1.23
N TRP A 166 13.19 21.56 -0.88
CA TRP A 166 14.04 22.12 0.17
C TRP A 166 15.43 22.38 -0.40
N GLN A 167 16.04 23.48 0.00
CA GLN A 167 17.43 23.80 -0.31
C GLN A 167 18.37 23.36 0.81
N ALA A 168 19.66 23.24 0.49
CA ALA A 168 20.71 22.96 1.49
C ALA A 168 20.59 23.87 2.72
N GLY A 169 20.65 23.27 3.91
CA GLY A 169 20.52 23.95 5.20
C GLY A 169 19.07 24.22 5.65
N GLN A 170 18.07 24.11 4.77
CA GLN A 170 16.66 24.25 5.15
C GLN A 170 16.16 23.02 5.89
N TYR A 171 15.20 23.23 6.79
CA TYR A 171 14.60 22.17 7.57
C TYR A 171 13.27 21.74 6.96
N ALA A 172 13.16 20.45 6.67
CA ALA A 172 11.90 19.82 6.28
C ALA A 172 10.95 19.65 7.49
N LEU A 173 11.54 19.47 8.68
CA LEU A 173 10.85 19.46 9.98
C LEU A 173 11.86 19.85 11.07
N LYS A 174 11.50 20.74 11.99
CA LYS A 174 12.34 21.04 13.15
C LYS A 174 11.82 20.34 14.40
N LYS A 175 12.75 20.07 15.32
CA LYS A 175 12.42 19.64 16.68
C LYS A 175 11.43 20.62 17.30
N GLY A 176 10.40 20.07 17.96
CA GLY A 176 9.39 20.87 18.63
C GLY A 176 8.23 21.31 17.73
N ASP A 177 8.37 21.21 16.41
CA ASP A 177 7.28 21.51 15.47
C ASP A 177 6.12 20.52 15.64
N PRO A 178 4.87 20.93 15.38
CA PRO A 178 3.73 20.03 15.34
C PRO A 178 3.97 18.89 14.35
N MET A 179 3.79 17.65 14.79
CA MET A 179 4.00 16.45 13.97
C MET A 179 2.70 16.05 13.26
N THR A 180 2.15 16.96 12.46
CA THR A 180 0.88 16.78 11.74
C THR A 180 1.04 16.01 10.43
N GLU A 181 2.25 16.03 9.87
CA GLU A 181 2.58 15.40 8.59
C GLU A 181 3.63 14.31 8.78
N VAL A 182 3.65 13.37 7.83
CA VAL A 182 4.78 12.47 7.60
C VAL A 182 5.29 12.73 6.19
N GLN A 183 6.61 12.72 6.02
CA GLN A 183 7.23 13.04 4.73
C GLN A 183 8.00 11.85 4.19
N TYR A 184 7.96 11.63 2.88
CA TYR A 184 8.80 10.66 2.19
C TYR A 184 9.85 11.39 1.35
N LEU A 185 11.12 11.10 1.56
CA LEU A 185 12.24 11.64 0.78
C LEU A 185 12.42 10.83 -0.51
N PHE A 186 12.23 11.47 -1.68
CA PHE A 186 12.36 10.80 -2.97
C PHE A 186 13.51 11.31 -3.85
N GLU A 187 14.06 12.50 -3.55
CA GLU A 187 15.25 13.08 -4.17
C GLU A 187 16.11 13.83 -3.12
N GLY A 188 17.44 13.77 -3.26
CA GLY A 188 18.39 14.45 -2.37
C GLY A 188 18.73 13.68 -1.09
N GLU A 189 19.43 14.31 -0.15
CA GLU A 189 19.83 13.73 1.12
C GLU A 189 19.49 14.66 2.29
N VAL A 190 19.04 14.08 3.40
CA VAL A 190 18.59 14.81 4.58
C VAL A 190 19.35 14.34 5.81
N GLU A 191 19.91 15.27 6.56
CA GLU A 191 20.49 15.05 7.87
C GLU A 191 19.39 14.87 8.92
N VAL A 192 19.47 13.76 9.65
CA VAL A 192 18.61 13.49 10.80
C VAL A 192 19.37 13.92 12.05
N LEU A 193 18.85 14.94 12.73
CA LEU A 193 19.46 15.51 13.93
C LEU A 193 18.69 15.05 15.18
N SER A 194 19.43 14.69 16.22
CA SER A 194 18.90 14.25 17.51
C SER A 194 18.19 15.39 18.25
N PHE A 195 17.67 15.08 19.44
CA PHE A 195 17.11 16.09 20.33
C PHE A 195 18.19 17.04 20.91
N THR A 196 19.45 16.62 20.97
CA THR A 196 20.62 17.42 21.41
C THR A 196 21.21 18.26 20.27
N GLY A 197 20.86 17.96 19.02
CA GLY A 197 21.39 18.63 17.83
C GLY A 197 22.50 17.86 17.12
N ASP A 198 22.90 16.72 17.68
CA ASP A 198 23.91 15.84 17.09
C ASP A 198 23.39 15.19 15.82
N LEU A 199 24.28 15.03 14.82
CA LEU A 199 23.97 14.31 13.60
C LEU A 199 23.82 12.82 13.92
N LEU A 200 22.61 12.27 13.77
CA LEU A 200 22.35 10.84 13.94
C LEU A 200 22.77 10.04 12.72
N HIS A 201 22.30 10.46 11.53
CA HIS A 201 22.65 9.86 10.24
C HIS A 201 22.14 10.72 9.09
N LYS A 202 22.52 10.36 7.85
CA LYS A 202 21.96 10.93 6.62
C LYS A 202 20.94 9.97 6.00
N ALA A 203 19.70 10.44 5.85
CA ALA A 203 18.65 9.75 5.14
C ALA A 203 18.79 9.98 3.62
N LYS A 204 18.53 8.92 2.85
CA LYS A 204 18.54 8.91 1.39
C LYS A 204 17.27 8.24 0.87
N PRO A 205 16.83 8.51 -0.38
CA PRO A 205 15.64 7.92 -0.97
C PRO A 205 15.67 6.39 -0.97
N GLY A 206 14.48 5.77 -0.98
CA GLY A 206 14.32 4.31 -0.96
C GLY A 206 14.10 3.75 0.44
N LYS A 207 14.78 2.64 0.79
CA LYS A 207 14.60 1.97 2.08
C LYS A 207 15.06 2.85 3.25
N GLY A 208 14.17 3.09 4.21
CA GLY A 208 14.41 4.02 5.30
C GLY A 208 14.23 5.49 4.92
N GLY A 209 13.59 5.77 3.77
CA GLY A 209 13.38 7.12 3.23
C GLY A 209 12.20 7.87 3.87
N TRP A 210 11.38 7.24 4.71
CA TRP A 210 10.34 7.95 5.44
C TRP A 210 10.94 8.79 6.57
N LEU A 211 10.64 10.08 6.56
CA LEU A 211 11.04 11.04 7.58
C LEU A 211 10.00 11.01 8.71
N GLY A 212 10.33 10.25 9.75
CA GLY A 212 9.42 9.92 10.84
C GLY A 212 8.80 8.54 10.72
N GLU A 213 7.80 8.29 11.54
CA GLU A 213 7.04 7.04 11.55
C GLU A 213 5.96 7.05 10.47
N PHE A 214 6.01 6.09 9.56
CA PHE A 214 5.06 5.96 8.45
C PHE A 214 3.70 5.44 8.91
N PHE A 215 3.67 4.30 9.60
CA PHE A 215 2.44 3.62 10.00
C PHE A 215 2.70 2.63 11.15
N ASP A 216 1.76 2.53 12.09
CA ASP A 216 1.72 1.49 13.12
C ASP A 216 0.32 0.85 13.15
N PRO A 217 0.19 -0.44 12.81
CA PRO A 217 -1.11 -1.13 12.78
C PRO A 217 -1.74 -1.25 14.18
N ASN A 218 -0.96 -1.18 15.25
CA ASN A 218 -1.45 -1.38 16.61
C ASN A 218 -2.09 -0.13 17.22
N GLN A 219 -1.89 1.04 16.59
CA GLN A 219 -2.46 2.29 17.12
C GLN A 219 -3.95 2.41 16.82
N ALA A 220 -4.68 3.08 17.70
CA ALA A 220 -6.08 3.43 17.46
C ALA A 220 -6.20 4.49 16.34
N LEU A 221 -7.39 4.57 15.71
CA LEU A 221 -7.66 5.48 14.58
C LEU A 221 -7.44 6.97 14.92
N ASP A 222 -7.61 7.33 16.19
CA ASP A 222 -7.48 8.69 16.75
C ASP A 222 -6.09 8.98 17.36
N HIS A 223 -5.14 8.02 17.28
CA HIS A 223 -3.83 8.14 17.89
C HIS A 223 -3.06 9.43 17.49
N TRP A 224 -3.26 9.87 16.26
CA TRP A 224 -2.61 11.05 15.66
C TRP A 224 -3.42 12.34 15.79
N ASP A 225 -4.60 12.30 16.42
CA ASP A 225 -5.43 13.49 16.65
C ASP A 225 -4.92 14.29 17.85
N LEU A 226 -4.16 13.64 18.74
CA LEU A 226 -3.50 14.28 19.86
C LEU A 226 -2.29 15.11 19.40
N PRO A 227 -2.09 16.34 19.92
CA PRO A 227 -0.98 17.18 19.54
C PRO A 227 0.35 16.55 19.99
N ARG A 228 1.23 16.30 19.02
CA ARG A 228 2.57 15.77 19.23
C ARG A 228 3.60 16.72 18.63
N LYS A 229 4.77 16.77 19.25
CA LYS A 229 5.92 17.54 18.76
C LYS A 229 6.95 16.60 18.18
N SER A 230 7.63 17.04 17.13
CA SER A 230 8.72 16.25 16.54
C SER A 230 9.87 16.10 17.54
N PRO A 231 10.35 14.86 17.81
CA PRO A 231 11.50 14.62 18.69
C PRO A 231 12.85 14.89 18.00
N VAL A 232 12.85 14.95 16.66
CA VAL A 232 14.05 15.06 15.82
C VAL A 232 13.89 16.17 14.79
N SER A 233 15.01 16.62 14.22
CA SER A 233 14.98 17.56 13.08
C SER A 233 15.47 16.89 11.81
N PHE A 234 14.91 17.29 10.68
CA PHE A 234 15.30 16.84 9.34
C PHE A 234 15.78 18.06 8.55
N ARG A 235 17.07 18.11 8.21
CA ARG A 235 17.70 19.23 7.49
C ARG A 235 18.24 18.77 6.15
N CYS A 236 17.86 19.43 5.05
CA CYS A 236 18.39 19.10 3.74
C CYS A 236 19.89 19.40 3.68
N CYS A 237 20.70 18.45 3.22
CA CYS A 237 22.15 18.62 3.06
C CYS A 237 22.63 18.54 1.60
N SER A 238 21.77 18.14 0.68
CA SER A 238 22.02 18.24 -0.76
C SER A 238 21.66 19.63 -1.28
N GLU A 239 22.12 19.97 -2.49
CA GLU A 239 21.71 21.21 -3.20
C GLU A 239 20.19 21.38 -3.22
N ARG A 240 19.49 20.27 -3.51
CA ARG A 240 18.04 20.17 -3.50
C ARG A 240 17.59 18.84 -2.88
N CYS A 241 16.56 18.90 -2.05
CA CYS A 241 15.83 17.74 -1.55
C CYS A 241 14.36 17.86 -1.92
N GLN A 242 13.74 16.77 -2.36
CA GLN A 242 12.30 16.74 -2.64
C GLN A 242 11.61 15.69 -1.78
N THR A 243 10.47 16.08 -1.22
CA THR A 243 9.70 15.23 -0.31
C THR A 243 8.21 15.28 -0.63
N LEU A 244 7.54 14.14 -0.46
CA LEU A 244 6.08 14.06 -0.44
C LEU A 244 5.61 14.15 1.00
N ALA A 245 4.89 15.21 1.36
CA ALA A 245 4.25 15.35 2.67
C ALA A 245 2.81 14.85 2.62
N LEU A 246 2.41 14.08 3.63
CA LEU A 246 1.07 13.52 3.79
C LEU A 246 0.55 13.85 5.19
N ASN A 247 -0.72 14.23 5.31
CA ASN A 247 -1.34 14.42 6.61
C ASN A 247 -1.38 13.08 7.35
N ARG A 248 -0.79 13.04 8.54
CA ARG A 248 -0.55 11.80 9.28
C ARG A 248 -1.84 11.15 9.75
N SER A 249 -2.77 11.94 10.28
CA SER A 249 -4.07 11.45 10.76
C SER A 249 -4.93 10.89 9.62
N ALA A 250 -4.99 11.62 8.50
CA ALA A 250 -5.76 11.22 7.34
C ALA A 250 -5.15 9.99 6.65
N LEU A 251 -3.83 9.95 6.52
CA LEU A 251 -3.10 8.78 6.02
C LEU A 251 -3.38 7.54 6.88
N HIS A 252 -3.27 7.65 8.20
CA HIS A 252 -3.51 6.52 9.10
C HIS A 252 -4.94 5.97 8.97
N ARG A 253 -5.94 6.86 8.92
CA ARG A 253 -7.34 6.45 8.72
C ARG A 253 -7.57 5.81 7.34
N ALA A 254 -6.97 6.35 6.29
CA ALA A 254 -7.08 5.80 4.94
C ALA A 254 -6.45 4.40 4.84
N LEU A 255 -5.26 4.21 5.42
CA LEU A 255 -4.58 2.90 5.45
C LEU A 255 -5.36 1.86 6.27
N LYS A 256 -6.00 2.25 7.37
CA LYS A 256 -6.88 1.37 8.15
C LYS A 256 -8.25 1.12 7.53
N GLY A 257 -8.63 1.87 6.50
CA GLY A 257 -9.94 1.76 5.85
C GLY A 257 -10.18 0.43 5.14
N ALA A 258 -9.12 -0.28 4.76
CA ALA A 258 -9.22 -1.59 4.10
C ALA A 258 -8.12 -2.56 4.58
N PRO A 259 -8.43 -3.84 4.85
CA PRO A 259 -7.44 -4.82 5.32
C PRO A 259 -6.24 -5.00 4.38
N THR A 260 -6.46 -4.87 3.06
CA THR A 260 -5.40 -4.98 2.06
C THR A 260 -4.42 -3.81 2.13
N LEU A 261 -4.92 -2.59 2.35
CA LEU A 261 -4.10 -1.39 2.52
C LEU A 261 -3.30 -1.44 3.83
N GLU A 262 -3.93 -1.87 4.92
CA GLU A 262 -3.26 -2.02 6.22
C GLU A 262 -2.11 -3.03 6.15
N GLN A 263 -2.32 -4.17 5.48
CA GLN A 263 -1.26 -5.16 5.28
C GLN A 263 -0.11 -4.61 4.43
N ALA A 264 -0.42 -3.91 3.34
CA ALA A 264 0.60 -3.28 2.49
C ALA A 264 1.39 -2.21 3.26
N ALA A 265 0.70 -1.38 4.04
CA ALA A 265 1.31 -0.36 4.89
C ALA A 265 2.21 -0.96 5.97
N THR A 266 1.78 -2.06 6.59
CA THR A 266 2.59 -2.78 7.59
C THR A 266 3.90 -3.27 6.97
N ARG A 267 3.87 -3.84 5.76
CA ARG A 267 5.08 -4.26 5.04
C ARG A 267 6.00 -3.08 4.71
N ALA A 268 5.42 -1.96 4.26
CA ALA A 268 6.16 -0.73 3.99
C ALA A 268 6.86 -0.18 5.25
N ALA A 269 6.13 -0.13 6.37
CA ALA A 269 6.67 0.30 7.67
C ALA A 269 7.83 -0.60 8.14
N VAL A 270 7.67 -1.92 8.05
CA VAL A 270 8.74 -2.88 8.42
C VAL A 270 9.98 -2.68 7.55
N SER A 271 9.81 -2.54 6.23
CA SER A 271 10.93 -2.29 5.30
C SER A 271 11.65 -0.98 5.58
N ASP A 272 10.90 0.07 5.93
CA ASP A 272 11.45 1.37 6.29
C ASP A 272 12.28 1.30 7.58
N VAL A 273 11.73 0.69 8.64
CA VAL A 273 12.46 0.46 9.90
C VAL A 273 13.72 -0.37 9.66
N TRP A 274 13.63 -1.45 8.87
CA TRP A 274 14.79 -2.27 8.54
C TRP A 274 15.87 -1.47 7.81
N GLY A 275 15.46 -0.61 6.87
CA GLY A 275 16.36 0.31 6.16
C GLY A 275 17.08 1.27 7.10
N LYS A 276 16.37 1.85 8.08
CA LYS A 276 16.95 2.74 9.10
C LYS A 276 17.92 1.99 10.02
N VAL A 277 17.54 0.82 10.52
CA VAL A 277 18.39 -0.01 11.39
C VAL A 277 19.68 -0.42 10.66
N HIS A 278 19.60 -0.83 9.39
CA HIS A 278 20.79 -1.23 8.62
C HIS A 278 21.77 -0.09 8.42
N LYS A 279 21.28 1.15 8.31
CA LYS A 279 22.11 2.35 8.18
C LYS A 279 22.73 2.76 9.52
N LEU A 280 21.98 2.67 10.62
CA LEU A 280 22.42 3.12 11.95
C LEU A 280 23.38 2.16 12.66
N VAL A 281 23.22 0.85 12.45
CA VAL A 281 23.98 -0.16 13.21
C VAL A 281 25.50 -0.08 12.99
N PRO A 282 26.02 0.10 11.75
CA PRO A 282 27.46 0.31 11.54
C PRO A 282 28.00 1.54 12.28
N ASP A 283 27.30 2.68 12.20
CA ASP A 283 27.72 3.93 12.84
C ASP A 283 27.73 3.80 14.37
N MET A 284 26.72 3.15 14.94
CA MET A 284 26.66 2.87 16.38
C MET A 284 27.81 1.97 16.85
N ARG A 285 28.16 0.93 16.08
CA ARG A 285 29.31 0.05 16.39
C ARG A 285 30.62 0.81 16.32
N ARG A 286 30.79 1.67 15.31
CA ARG A 286 31.98 2.54 15.17
C ARG A 286 32.08 3.51 16.34
N SER A 287 30.99 4.17 16.72
CA SER A 287 30.96 5.10 17.84
C SER A 287 31.27 4.42 19.17
N ALA A 288 30.68 3.26 19.44
CA ALA A 288 30.98 2.49 20.65
C ALA A 288 32.45 2.05 20.69
N TYR A 289 33.00 1.60 19.56
CA TYR A 289 34.41 1.23 19.46
C TYR A 289 35.34 2.42 19.73
N ARG A 290 35.01 3.61 19.18
CA ARG A 290 35.74 4.85 19.47
C ARG A 290 35.73 5.18 20.95
N SER A 291 34.58 5.13 21.62
CA SER A 291 34.51 5.40 23.06
C SER A 291 35.30 4.38 23.89
N MET A 292 35.33 3.10 23.48
CA MET A 292 36.19 2.10 24.12
C MET A 292 37.68 2.42 23.95
N LEU A 293 38.08 2.87 22.75
CA LEU A 293 39.45 3.33 22.50
C LEU A 293 39.79 4.59 23.29
N GLU A 294 38.90 5.59 23.35
CA GLU A 294 39.09 6.82 24.12
C GLU A 294 39.38 6.53 25.59
N VAL A 295 38.66 5.57 26.19
CA VAL A 295 38.88 5.17 27.58
C VAL A 295 40.21 4.43 27.74
N ALA A 296 40.52 3.49 26.85
CA ALA A 296 41.71 2.65 26.94
C ALA A 296 43.02 3.37 26.57
N LEU A 297 42.95 4.57 25.97
CA LEU A 297 44.12 5.34 25.52
C LEU A 297 44.39 6.57 26.39
N ILE A 298 43.59 6.79 27.44
CA ILE A 298 43.57 8.04 28.21
C ILE A 298 44.85 8.27 29.03
N ASP A 299 45.48 7.19 29.49
CA ASP A 299 46.68 7.18 30.32
C ASP A 299 47.99 7.05 29.51
N GLY A 300 47.89 6.94 28.18
CA GLY A 300 49.06 6.85 27.30
C GLY A 300 49.64 5.44 27.15
N GLU A 301 49.07 4.45 27.83
CA GLU A 301 49.46 3.04 27.77
C GLU A 301 48.22 2.18 27.48
N VAL A 302 48.40 0.97 26.94
CA VAL A 302 47.29 0.04 26.71
C VAL A 302 47.67 -1.31 27.26
N ASP A 303 46.98 -1.76 28.31
CA ASP A 303 47.24 -3.07 28.90
C ASP A 303 46.88 -4.20 27.91
N PRO A 304 47.60 -5.34 27.91
CA PRO A 304 47.27 -6.47 27.04
C PRO A 304 45.83 -6.97 27.17
N ALA A 305 45.19 -6.85 28.34
CA ALA A 305 43.79 -7.25 28.52
C ALA A 305 42.83 -6.29 27.78
N GLU A 306 43.04 -4.98 27.88
CA GLU A 306 42.26 -3.95 27.18
C GLU A 306 42.43 -4.07 25.67
N ARG A 307 43.68 -4.25 25.21
CA ARG A 307 43.98 -4.50 23.79
C ARG A 307 43.27 -5.75 23.28
N SER A 308 43.29 -6.84 24.04
CA SER A 308 42.57 -8.07 23.68
C SER A 308 41.06 -7.85 23.58
N MET A 309 40.47 -7.11 24.52
CA MET A 309 39.04 -6.76 24.49
C MET A 309 38.68 -5.92 23.27
N LEU A 310 39.50 -4.92 22.93
CA LEU A 310 39.32 -4.07 21.75
C LEU A 310 39.43 -4.86 20.44
N LEU A 311 40.40 -5.76 20.33
CA LEU A 311 40.55 -6.65 19.17
C LEU A 311 39.37 -7.62 19.03
N GLN A 312 38.89 -8.18 20.14
CA GLN A 312 37.69 -9.04 20.16
C GLN A 312 36.44 -8.27 19.72
N TYR A 313 36.25 -7.05 20.21
CA TYR A 313 35.14 -6.19 19.78
C TYR A 313 35.21 -5.93 18.27
N ARG A 314 36.41 -5.57 17.79
CA ARG A 314 36.69 -5.31 16.38
C ARG A 314 36.37 -6.54 15.51
N GLN A 315 36.82 -7.72 15.92
CA GLN A 315 36.55 -8.99 15.22
C GLN A 315 35.06 -9.35 15.23
N ARG A 316 34.40 -9.26 16.39
CA ARG A 316 32.98 -9.58 16.56
C ARG A 316 32.08 -8.69 15.71
N HIS A 317 32.42 -7.41 15.61
CA HIS A 317 31.63 -6.43 14.88
C HIS A 317 32.11 -6.17 13.44
N LYS A 318 33.15 -6.89 13.00
CA LYS A 318 33.78 -6.78 11.66
C LYS A 318 34.19 -5.34 11.33
N ILE A 319 34.81 -4.66 12.30
CA ILE A 319 35.35 -3.32 12.10
C ILE A 319 36.66 -3.45 11.31
N ASP A 320 36.67 -2.82 10.14
CA ASP A 320 37.79 -2.90 9.20
C ASP A 320 39.07 -2.24 9.74
N GLU A 321 40.23 -2.63 9.20
CA GLU A 321 41.53 -2.04 9.56
C GLU A 321 41.60 -0.55 9.24
N GLY A 322 41.02 -0.12 8.12
CA GLY A 322 40.98 1.30 7.76
C GLY A 322 40.21 2.15 8.78
N VAL A 323 39.09 1.62 9.30
CA VAL A 323 38.29 2.29 10.33
C VAL A 323 39.04 2.33 11.67
N HIS A 324 39.73 1.25 12.03
CA HIS A 324 40.57 1.21 13.22
C HIS A 324 41.68 2.26 13.17
N ALA A 325 42.44 2.31 12.08
CA ALA A 325 43.52 3.27 11.88
C ALA A 325 43.01 4.72 11.87
N GLU A 326 41.85 4.97 11.25
CA GLU A 326 41.20 6.29 11.27
C GLU A 326 40.85 6.74 12.69
N VAL A 327 40.22 5.87 13.48
CA VAL A 327 39.82 6.20 14.85
C VAL A 327 41.04 6.40 15.76
N LEU A 328 42.09 5.58 15.64
CA LEU A 328 43.33 5.78 16.38
C LEU A 328 43.97 7.13 16.03
N ARG A 329 44.06 7.45 14.74
CA ARG A 329 44.62 8.72 14.27
C ARG A 329 43.83 9.92 14.81
N ASP A 330 42.51 9.85 14.83
CA ASP A 330 41.64 10.89 15.42
C ASP A 330 41.92 11.11 16.93
N LEU A 331 42.37 10.05 17.62
CA LEU A 331 42.77 10.08 19.03
C LEU A 331 44.26 10.37 19.24
N GLY A 332 45.00 10.65 18.16
CA GLY A 332 46.42 10.97 18.19
C GLY A 332 47.34 9.76 18.41
N TRP A 333 46.90 8.56 18.04
CA TRP A 333 47.67 7.31 18.11
C TRP A 333 47.92 6.73 16.72
N THR A 334 49.05 6.04 16.54
CA THR A 334 49.29 5.20 15.35
C THR A 334 48.90 3.74 15.61
N VAL A 335 48.77 2.95 14.54
CA VAL A 335 48.50 1.51 14.65
C VAL A 335 49.69 0.81 15.33
N GLU A 336 50.89 1.31 15.08
CA GLU A 336 52.15 0.85 15.67
C GLU A 336 52.20 1.14 17.18
N ASP A 337 51.80 2.33 17.62
CA ASP A 337 51.72 2.70 19.04
C ASP A 337 50.74 1.78 19.79
N PHE A 338 49.58 1.56 19.19
CA PHE A 338 48.55 0.67 19.75
C PHE A 338 49.05 -0.79 19.83
N ALA A 339 49.78 -1.25 18.81
CA ALA A 339 50.41 -2.56 18.81
C ALA A 339 51.55 -2.67 19.85
N ALA A 340 52.30 -1.60 20.07
CA ALA A 340 53.34 -1.51 21.09
C ALA A 340 52.76 -1.40 22.51
N GLY A 341 51.51 -0.94 22.66
CA GLY A 341 50.83 -0.73 23.94
C GLY A 341 51.30 0.54 24.67
N ARG A 342 51.99 1.45 23.97
CA ARG A 342 52.47 2.73 24.49
C ARG A 342 52.50 3.74 23.36
N LYS A 343 52.16 4.99 23.67
CA LYS A 343 52.31 6.08 22.70
C LYS A 343 53.79 6.32 22.42
N GLY A 344 54.22 6.21 21.15
CA GLY A 344 55.54 6.63 20.72
C GLY A 344 55.73 8.10 21.07
N ALA A 345 56.91 8.45 21.62
CA ALA A 345 57.22 9.83 21.93
C ALA A 345 57.12 10.67 20.65
N SER A 346 56.14 11.57 20.59
CA SER A 346 56.15 12.65 19.63
C SER A 346 57.29 13.60 20.02
N ASP A 347 58.23 13.83 19.11
CA ASP A 347 59.30 14.83 19.20
C ASP A 347 58.72 16.27 19.28
N GLU A 348 58.03 16.64 20.37
CA GLU A 348 57.50 17.99 20.60
C GLU A 348 57.93 18.63 21.95
N ASP A 349 58.87 18.03 22.69
CA ASP A 349 59.42 18.62 23.93
C ASP A 349 60.94 18.91 23.85
N HIS A 350 61.41 19.43 22.71
CA HIS A 350 62.80 19.88 22.57
C HIS A 350 62.90 21.23 21.87
N ASP A 351 62.34 22.28 22.49
CA ASP A 351 62.77 23.68 22.31
C ASP A 351 62.09 24.59 23.35
N ALA A 352 62.39 24.36 24.63
CA ALA A 352 62.15 25.34 25.69
C ALA A 352 63.01 25.01 26.91
N ASP A 353 64.33 25.19 26.78
CA ASP A 353 65.15 25.68 27.89
C ASP A 353 66.39 26.33 27.26
N GLY A 354 66.28 27.64 27.07
CA GLY A 354 67.42 28.50 26.84
C GLY A 354 68.16 28.71 28.15
N GLU A 355 69.46 28.46 28.11
CA GLU A 355 70.44 29.04 29.04
C GLU A 355 71.56 29.73 28.23
#